data_AF-A0AAD5IS95-F1
#
_entry.id   AF-A0AAD5IS95-F1
#
_cell.length_a   1.000
_cell.length_b   1.000
_cell.length_c   1.000
_cell.angle_alpha   90.00
_cell.angle_beta   90.00
_cell.angle_gamma   90.00
#
_symmetry.space_group_name_H-M   'P 1'
#
loop_
_entity.id
_entity.type
_entity.pdbx_description
1 polymer ?
#
loop_
_entity_poly.entity_id
_entity_poly.type
_entity_poly.pdbx_seq_one_letter_code
_entity_poly.pdbx_strand_id
1 'polypeptide(L)'
;MDPNPKSFPILSYVMARLPTFGPRSTTVEYDIEQPHPSSSGQAQLQPQTQTQILVDQMPHLSDPNLISSMTRAISDVYQTRSVLQTLGPRPDHEAVDVAKAKISEIEANLSKSLEELVRSPRPADVDRFQWRALLAEKEKECRDKAEKEKTLYRSILQVEEMHDSYEKMLKEAEARLVKMYDRADNQEGSDALPAEIEQVNEEIVEVLQEASGKSLESVDLSGRRLKILPEAFGRIPGLRVLNLSSNQLEVIPDSIAGLKDLEKLNLTSNLLESLPDSIGLLQNLKILDVTGNKLTALPDSICHCRSLVELDVSFNRLTYLPTNIGYELVNLQKLSISLNKIRSLPTSVGEMKSLCYLDAHFNEIHSLPLSIGKLTNLETLNLSSNFTDLEELPETFGELINLKELDLSNNQIHALPDTFGRLDNLTKLNLEQNPLVIPPPEIVKEGVEAIKDYMAKRWLDILVEEERKCMLEENEQAQTGWLTRSTSWLKSYVSGVSGYIGAGKPSDPFLDQQL
;
A
#
# COMPACT_ATOMS: atom_id res chain seq x y z
N MET A 1 -34.35 8.60 2.90
CA MET A 1 -35.50 8.36 2.01
C MET A 1 -36.38 7.28 2.63
N ASP A 2 -37.66 7.56 2.87
CA ASP A 2 -38.67 6.62 3.35
C ASP A 2 -38.90 5.53 2.27
N PRO A 3 -39.01 4.22 2.59
CA PRO A 3 -39.12 3.21 1.54
C PRO A 3 -40.51 3.30 0.91
N ASN A 4 -40.59 4.03 -0.20
CA ASN A 4 -41.79 4.11 -1.00
C ASN A 4 -42.14 2.69 -1.47
N PRO A 5 -43.31 2.13 -1.08
CA PRO A 5 -43.69 0.77 -1.43
C PRO A 5 -43.85 0.56 -2.94
N LYS A 6 -43.89 1.64 -3.74
CA LYS A 6 -43.90 1.59 -5.21
C LYS A 6 -42.51 1.38 -5.82
N SER A 7 -41.42 1.74 -5.13
CA SER A 7 -40.05 1.61 -5.65
C SER A 7 -39.28 0.47 -5.01
N PHE A 8 -39.58 0.11 -3.75
CA PHE A 8 -38.87 -0.95 -3.01
C PHE A 8 -39.83 -1.88 -2.24
N PRO A 9 -40.67 -2.65 -2.94
CA PRO A 9 -41.78 -3.40 -2.33
C PRO A 9 -41.32 -4.48 -1.34
N ILE A 10 -40.22 -5.18 -1.63
CA ILE A 10 -39.65 -6.23 -0.78
C ILE A 10 -39.11 -5.64 0.54
N LEU A 11 -38.42 -4.50 0.47
CA LEU A 11 -37.88 -3.80 1.63
C LEU A 11 -39.01 -3.24 2.50
N SER A 12 -40.01 -2.58 1.90
CA SER A 12 -41.18 -2.05 2.60
C SER A 12 -41.99 -3.15 3.31
N TYR A 13 -42.11 -4.33 2.67
CA TYR A 13 -42.83 -5.47 3.24
C TYR A 13 -42.18 -6.02 4.51
N VAL A 14 -40.86 -6.27 4.49
CA VAL A 14 -40.17 -6.88 5.63
C VAL A 14 -39.97 -5.89 6.77
N MET A 15 -39.76 -4.60 6.47
CA MET A 15 -39.71 -3.55 7.51
C MET A 15 -41.02 -3.41 8.28
N ALA A 16 -42.18 -3.66 7.65
CA ALA A 16 -43.47 -3.64 8.33
C ALA A 16 -43.70 -4.84 9.29
N ARG A 17 -42.86 -5.88 9.22
CA ARG A 17 -42.96 -7.11 10.03
C ARG A 17 -41.85 -7.27 11.09
N LEU A 18 -40.84 -6.40 11.10
CA LEU A 18 -39.82 -6.40 12.15
C LEU A 18 -40.43 -5.91 13.48
N PRO A 19 -40.21 -6.62 14.61
CA PRO A 19 -40.53 -6.06 15.92
C PRO A 19 -39.69 -4.80 16.12
N THR A 20 -40.34 -3.68 16.44
CA THR A 20 -39.66 -2.47 16.88
C THR A 20 -38.88 -2.76 18.17
N PHE A 21 -37.58 -3.08 18.05
CA PHE A 21 -36.68 -3.10 19.20
C PHE A 21 -36.31 -1.66 19.56
N GLY A 22 -37.22 -1.00 20.28
CA GLY A 22 -37.01 0.29 20.96
C GLY A 22 -37.89 0.32 22.21
N PRO A 23 -37.44 0.95 23.32
CA PRO A 23 -38.08 0.81 24.62
C PRO A 23 -39.49 1.40 24.60
N ARG A 24 -40.46 0.65 25.13
CA ARG A 24 -41.80 1.16 25.45
C ARG A 24 -41.67 2.29 26.46
N SER A 25 -41.76 3.53 26.01
CA SER A 25 -42.14 4.64 26.88
C SER A 25 -43.66 4.67 26.99
N THR A 26 -44.17 4.13 28.09
CA THR A 26 -45.50 4.41 28.58
C THR A 26 -45.54 5.84 29.11
N THR A 27 -46.12 6.76 28.35
CA THR A 27 -46.66 8.01 28.91
C THR A 27 -48.10 8.13 28.44
N VAL A 28 -48.99 7.72 29.35
CA VAL A 28 -50.40 8.08 29.33
C VAL A 28 -50.48 9.54 29.78
N GLU A 29 -50.95 10.43 28.92
CA GLU A 29 -51.48 11.72 29.33
C GLU A 29 -52.86 11.90 28.69
N TYR A 30 -53.88 11.86 29.54
CA TYR A 30 -55.20 12.41 29.30
C TYR A 30 -55.14 13.91 29.55
N ASP A 31 -55.60 14.74 28.60
CA ASP A 31 -56.71 15.69 28.80
C ASP A 31 -56.95 16.52 27.51
N ILE A 32 -58.15 16.40 26.92
CA ILE A 32 -59.26 17.38 26.93
C ILE A 32 -58.94 18.64 26.10
N GLU A 33 -59.40 18.67 24.85
CA GLU A 33 -60.32 19.71 24.38
C GLU A 33 -60.84 19.42 22.95
N GLN A 34 -62.18 19.40 22.85
CA GLN A 34 -63.05 19.62 21.68
C GLN A 34 -63.64 18.43 20.89
N PRO A 35 -64.94 18.54 20.50
CA PRO A 35 -65.80 17.40 20.21
C PRO A 35 -66.01 17.13 18.71
N HIS A 36 -66.42 15.90 18.41
CA HIS A 36 -66.91 15.46 17.11
C HIS A 36 -68.13 16.26 16.60
N PRO A 37 -68.36 16.29 15.28
CA PRO A 37 -69.69 16.15 14.73
C PRO A 37 -69.88 14.80 14.01
N SER A 38 -71.10 14.33 14.16
CA SER A 38 -71.68 13.04 13.85
C SER A 38 -72.20 12.86 12.42
N SER A 39 -72.26 11.59 11.99
CA SER A 39 -73.15 10.97 10.98
C SER A 39 -73.00 11.43 9.51
N SER A 40 -72.88 10.56 8.51
CA SER A 40 -73.78 9.44 8.21
C SER A 40 -73.24 8.56 7.06
N GLY A 41 -73.41 7.25 7.24
CA GLY A 41 -73.47 6.15 6.26
C GLY A 41 -72.70 6.20 4.93
N GLN A 42 -71.75 5.28 4.78
CA GLN A 42 -71.68 4.37 3.62
C GLN A 42 -70.68 3.23 3.87
N ALA A 43 -71.14 2.01 3.60
CA ALA A 43 -70.46 0.72 3.42
C ALA A 43 -69.03 0.54 4.01
N GLN A 44 -68.93 -0.39 4.95
CA GLN A 44 -67.67 -1.03 5.33
C GLN A 44 -67.02 -1.71 4.11
N LEU A 45 -66.01 -1.04 3.54
CA LEU A 45 -64.87 -1.68 2.90
C LEU A 45 -63.71 -1.50 3.88
N GLN A 46 -63.30 -2.57 4.54
CA GLN A 46 -62.03 -2.55 5.28
C GLN A 46 -60.91 -2.21 4.29
N PRO A 47 -60.01 -1.26 4.60
CA PRO A 47 -58.82 -1.08 3.79
C PRO A 47 -57.98 -2.35 3.96
N GLN A 48 -57.79 -3.11 2.87
CA GLN A 48 -56.77 -4.15 2.83
C GLN A 48 -55.45 -3.50 3.28
N THR A 49 -54.88 -3.97 4.39
CA THR A 49 -53.57 -3.54 4.86
C THR A 49 -52.57 -3.68 3.70
N GLN A 50 -51.76 -2.66 3.42
CA GLN A 50 -50.76 -2.68 2.33
C GLN A 50 -49.88 -3.95 2.35
N THR A 51 -49.68 -4.51 3.53
CA THR A 51 -49.01 -5.80 3.77
C THR A 51 -49.72 -6.96 3.08
N GLN A 52 -51.06 -7.01 3.09
CA GLN A 52 -51.86 -8.05 2.43
C GLN A 52 -51.75 -7.97 0.91
N ILE A 53 -51.78 -6.74 0.36
CA ILE A 53 -51.65 -6.49 -1.08
C ILE A 53 -50.26 -6.90 -1.59
N LEU A 54 -49.21 -6.71 -0.79
CA LEU A 54 -47.85 -7.14 -1.12
C LEU A 54 -47.65 -8.66 -1.02
N VAL A 55 -48.31 -9.36 -0.08
CA VAL A 55 -48.29 -10.84 -0.04
C VAL A 55 -48.98 -11.44 -1.25
N ASP A 56 -50.12 -10.88 -1.66
CA ASP A 56 -50.87 -11.36 -2.83
C ASP A 56 -50.10 -11.13 -4.14
N GLN A 57 -49.20 -10.14 -4.18
CA GLN A 57 -48.31 -9.87 -5.33
C GLN A 57 -46.99 -10.67 -5.29
N MET A 58 -46.58 -11.18 -4.12
CA MET A 58 -45.27 -11.80 -3.89
C MET A 58 -45.39 -12.98 -2.88
N PRO A 59 -45.83 -14.17 -3.34
CA PRO A 59 -46.25 -15.27 -2.45
C PRO A 59 -45.11 -15.84 -1.59
N HIS A 60 -43.87 -15.83 -2.10
CA HIS A 60 -42.68 -16.37 -1.44
C HIS A 60 -42.21 -15.58 -0.21
N LEU A 61 -42.73 -14.37 0.04
CA LEU A 61 -42.45 -13.59 1.26
C LEU A 61 -43.06 -14.18 2.54
N SER A 62 -43.77 -15.31 2.42
CA SER A 62 -44.39 -16.05 3.53
C SER A 62 -43.47 -17.12 4.14
N ASP A 63 -42.35 -17.44 3.50
CA ASP A 63 -41.41 -18.48 3.94
C ASP A 63 -40.54 -18.02 5.14
N PRO A 64 -40.60 -18.69 6.30
CA PRO A 64 -39.78 -18.37 7.48
C PRO A 64 -38.26 -18.36 7.23
N ASN A 65 -37.75 -19.23 6.35
CA ASN A 65 -36.31 -19.35 6.09
C ASN A 65 -35.78 -18.20 5.22
N LEU A 66 -36.58 -17.79 4.23
CA LEU A 66 -36.33 -16.60 3.43
C LEU A 66 -36.37 -15.34 4.30
N ILE A 67 -37.37 -15.23 5.19
CA ILE A 67 -37.49 -14.11 6.14
C ILE A 67 -36.27 -14.03 7.07
N SER A 68 -35.78 -15.15 7.61
CA SER A 68 -34.58 -15.17 8.48
C SER A 68 -33.32 -14.71 7.73
N SER A 69 -33.13 -15.19 6.50
CA SER A 69 -32.01 -14.80 5.64
C SER A 69 -32.06 -13.31 5.26
N MET A 70 -33.25 -12.81 4.96
CA MET A 70 -33.48 -11.38 4.69
C MET A 70 -33.29 -10.51 5.93
N THR A 71 -33.65 -11.00 7.12
CA THR A 71 -33.52 -10.25 8.39
C THR A 71 -32.08 -9.83 8.66
N ARG A 72 -31.09 -10.67 8.33
CA ARG A 72 -29.66 -10.34 8.49
C ARG A 72 -29.22 -9.23 7.53
N ALA A 73 -29.57 -9.34 6.25
CA ALA A 73 -29.28 -8.29 5.26
C ALA A 73 -29.98 -6.96 5.58
N ILE A 74 -31.12 -7.00 6.29
CA ILE A 74 -31.86 -5.82 6.73
C ILE A 74 -31.24 -5.18 7.98
N SER A 75 -30.59 -5.95 8.86
CA SER A 75 -29.81 -5.40 9.97
C SER A 75 -28.69 -4.50 9.45
N ASP A 76 -28.00 -4.92 8.40
CA ASP A 76 -26.93 -4.13 7.77
C ASP A 76 -27.50 -2.84 7.14
N VAL A 77 -28.62 -2.94 6.44
CA VAL A 77 -29.35 -1.77 5.89
C VAL A 77 -29.79 -0.79 6.99
N TYR A 78 -30.25 -1.31 8.13
CA TYR A 78 -30.68 -0.50 9.27
C TYR A 78 -29.50 0.24 9.90
N GLN A 79 -28.36 -0.43 10.10
CA GLN A 79 -27.15 0.19 10.64
C GLN A 79 -26.60 1.26 9.71
N THR A 80 -26.47 0.98 8.41
CA THR A 80 -26.02 1.97 7.41
C THR A 80 -26.94 3.18 7.35
N ARG A 81 -28.26 3.00 7.46
CA ARG A 81 -29.23 4.11 7.55
C ARG A 81 -29.13 4.90 8.85
N SER A 82 -28.89 4.22 9.98
CA SER A 82 -28.68 4.87 11.27
C SER A 82 -27.47 5.79 11.21
N VAL A 83 -26.36 5.33 10.60
CA VAL A 83 -25.15 6.14 10.40
C VAL A 83 -25.42 7.32 9.45
N LEU A 84 -26.11 7.10 8.33
CA LEU A 84 -26.55 8.17 7.42
C LEU A 84 -27.43 9.23 8.11
N GLN A 85 -28.25 8.83 9.07
CA GLN A 85 -29.09 9.75 9.85
C GLN A 85 -28.27 10.58 10.85
N THR A 86 -27.16 10.03 11.35
CA THR A 86 -26.24 10.77 12.23
C THR A 86 -25.30 11.73 11.49
N LEU A 87 -25.03 11.49 10.20
CA LEU A 87 -24.15 12.32 9.36
C LEU A 87 -24.76 13.68 8.98
N GLY A 88 -26.07 13.85 9.12
CA GLY A 88 -26.78 15.08 8.73
C GLY A 88 -27.23 15.08 7.26
N PRO A 89 -27.75 16.20 6.75
CA PRO A 89 -28.16 16.30 5.35
C PRO A 89 -26.96 16.25 4.41
N ARG A 90 -27.12 15.55 3.29
CA ARG A 90 -26.09 15.50 2.24
C ARG A 90 -25.81 16.92 1.72
N PRO A 91 -24.53 17.33 1.60
CA PRO A 91 -24.16 18.57 0.93
C PRO A 91 -24.77 18.61 -0.47
N ASP A 92 -25.30 19.75 -0.89
CA ASP A 92 -25.74 19.89 -2.27
C ASP A 92 -24.52 19.96 -3.22
N HIS A 93 -24.75 19.61 -4.48
CA HIS A 93 -23.71 19.68 -5.51
C HIS A 93 -23.08 21.08 -5.61
N GLU A 94 -23.85 22.13 -5.34
CA GLU A 94 -23.37 23.52 -5.33
C GLU A 94 -22.34 23.75 -4.21
N ALA A 95 -22.60 23.32 -2.97
CA ALA A 95 -21.65 23.43 -1.87
C ALA A 95 -20.37 22.61 -2.11
N VAL A 96 -20.50 21.43 -2.74
CA VAL A 96 -19.36 20.58 -3.11
C VAL A 96 -18.50 21.28 -4.16
N ASP A 97 -19.10 21.85 -5.20
CA ASP A 97 -18.38 22.55 -6.26
C ASP A 97 -17.76 23.86 -5.74
N VAL A 98 -18.45 24.58 -4.86
CA VAL A 98 -17.90 25.75 -4.15
C VAL A 98 -16.70 25.35 -3.27
N ALA A 99 -16.78 24.23 -2.55
CA ALA A 99 -15.68 23.73 -1.72
C ALA A 99 -14.46 23.36 -2.58
N LYS A 100 -14.65 22.66 -3.71
CA LYS A 100 -13.58 22.34 -4.68
C LYS A 100 -12.96 23.59 -5.30
N ALA A 101 -13.80 24.56 -5.70
CA ALA A 101 -13.34 25.83 -6.25
C ALA A 101 -12.53 26.62 -5.22
N LYS A 102 -12.97 26.65 -3.96
CA LYS A 102 -12.26 27.33 -2.87
C LYS A 102 -10.91 26.68 -2.54
N ILE A 103 -10.84 25.35 -2.50
CA ILE A 103 -9.56 24.65 -2.33
C ILE A 103 -8.59 25.00 -3.47
N SER A 104 -9.08 25.01 -4.71
CA SER A 104 -8.29 25.37 -5.89
C SER A 104 -7.80 26.83 -5.84
N GLU A 105 -8.65 27.75 -5.37
CA GLU A 105 -8.29 29.16 -5.16
C GLU A 105 -7.20 29.33 -4.08
N ILE A 106 -7.33 28.60 -2.96
CA ILE A 106 -6.32 28.60 -1.88
C ILE A 106 -4.98 28.06 -2.39
N GLU A 107 -5.00 27.02 -3.23
CA GLU A 107 -3.80 26.46 -3.86
C GLU A 107 -3.12 27.43 -4.82
N ALA A 108 -3.90 28.11 -5.65
CA ALA A 108 -3.39 29.14 -6.55
C ALA A 108 -2.76 30.31 -5.76
N ASN A 109 -3.42 30.75 -4.69
CA ASN A 109 -2.92 31.82 -3.82
C ASN A 109 -1.65 31.41 -3.05
N LEU A 110 -1.58 30.16 -2.58
CA LEU A 110 -0.39 29.60 -1.95
C LEU A 110 0.77 29.56 -2.95
N SER A 111 0.55 29.06 -4.17
CA SER A 111 1.57 29.02 -5.22
C SER A 111 2.14 30.42 -5.51
N LYS A 112 1.26 31.40 -5.68
CA LYS A 112 1.66 32.79 -5.91
C LYS A 112 2.47 33.37 -4.75
N SER A 113 2.04 33.11 -3.51
CA SER A 113 2.74 33.59 -2.31
C SER A 113 4.14 32.95 -2.16
N LEU A 114 4.27 31.67 -2.49
CA LEU A 114 5.56 30.97 -2.49
C LEU A 114 6.48 31.49 -3.60
N GLU A 115 5.97 31.80 -4.79
CA GLU A 115 6.74 32.42 -5.87
C GLU A 115 7.27 33.81 -5.49
N GLU A 116 6.45 34.64 -4.84
CA GLU A 116 6.85 35.96 -4.33
C GLU A 116 7.94 35.84 -3.25
N LEU A 117 7.85 34.84 -2.36
CA LEU A 117 8.88 34.55 -1.37
C LEU A 117 10.21 34.13 -2.02
N VAL A 118 10.18 33.27 -3.05
CA VAL A 118 11.39 32.83 -3.77
C VAL A 118 12.04 33.99 -4.54
N ARG A 119 11.25 34.93 -5.06
CA ARG A 119 11.74 36.11 -5.80
C ARG A 119 12.23 37.25 -4.89
N SER A 120 12.06 37.14 -3.58
CA SER A 120 12.43 38.20 -2.64
C SER A 120 13.96 38.37 -2.55
N PRO A 121 14.52 39.56 -2.86
CA PRO A 121 15.95 39.77 -2.82
C PRO A 121 16.46 39.72 -1.38
N ARG A 122 17.64 39.13 -1.18
CA ARG A 122 18.30 39.11 0.13
C ARG A 122 18.76 40.53 0.51
N PRO A 123 18.37 41.05 1.70
CA PRO A 123 18.90 42.31 2.22
C PRO A 123 20.43 42.27 2.41
N ALA A 124 21.12 43.38 2.15
CA ALA A 124 22.59 43.44 2.16
C ALA A 124 23.20 43.27 3.57
N ASP A 125 22.40 43.55 4.60
CA ASP A 125 22.70 43.55 6.03
C ASP A 125 22.44 42.21 6.73
N VAL A 126 21.83 41.23 6.04
CA VAL A 126 21.48 39.93 6.62
C VAL A 126 22.37 38.81 6.07
N ASP A 127 22.93 38.00 6.98
CA ASP A 127 23.72 36.83 6.64
C ASP A 127 22.93 35.80 5.81
N ARG A 128 23.61 35.09 4.92
CA ARG A 128 23.01 34.15 3.97
C ARG A 128 22.30 32.98 4.68
N PHE A 129 22.82 32.48 5.79
CA PHE A 129 22.22 31.37 6.53
C PHE A 129 20.98 31.85 7.31
N GLN A 130 21.05 33.02 7.92
CA GLN A 130 19.91 33.65 8.61
C GLN A 130 18.77 33.99 7.65
N TRP A 131 19.09 34.50 6.46
CA TRP A 131 18.10 34.78 5.42
C TRP A 131 17.37 33.51 4.94
N ARG A 132 18.11 32.40 4.78
CA ARG A 132 17.52 31.10 4.40
C ARG A 132 16.60 30.54 5.48
N ALA A 133 16.98 30.66 6.75
CA ALA A 133 16.14 30.23 7.87
C ALA A 133 14.83 31.05 7.93
N LEU A 134 14.91 32.37 7.73
CA LEU A 134 13.75 33.27 7.71
C LEU A 134 12.81 32.98 6.52
N LEU A 135 13.36 32.68 5.34
CA LEU A 135 12.56 32.24 4.19
C LEU A 135 11.85 30.91 4.45
N ALA A 136 12.53 29.93 5.05
CA ALA A 136 11.94 28.64 5.40
C ALA A 136 10.81 28.78 6.44
N GLU A 137 10.97 29.68 7.41
CA GLU A 137 9.94 29.97 8.41
C GLU A 137 8.69 30.62 7.79
N LYS A 138 8.89 31.60 6.89
CA LYS A 138 7.78 32.23 6.15
C LYS A 138 7.09 31.26 5.19
N GLU A 139 7.84 30.41 4.52
CA GLU A 139 7.31 29.34 3.65
C GLU A 139 6.44 28.38 4.45
N LYS A 140 6.90 27.97 5.64
CA LYS A 140 6.13 27.13 6.56
C LYS A 140 4.85 27.82 7.02
N GLU A 141 4.93 29.10 7.42
CA GLU A 141 3.76 29.88 7.86
C GLU A 141 2.71 30.02 6.74
N CYS A 142 3.14 30.26 5.50
CA CYS A 142 2.25 30.31 4.33
C CYS A 142 1.53 28.98 4.10
N ARG A 143 2.25 27.85 4.19
CA ARG A 143 1.66 26.51 4.05
C ARG A 143 0.69 26.19 5.19
N ASP A 144 1.06 26.49 6.44
CA ASP A 144 0.21 26.24 7.60
C ASP A 144 -1.09 27.05 7.55
N LYS A 145 -1.03 28.29 7.04
CA LYS A 145 -2.21 29.13 6.85
C LYS A 145 -3.14 28.58 5.75
N ALA A 146 -2.58 28.21 4.61
CA ALA A 146 -3.36 27.63 3.51
C ALA A 146 -4.00 26.30 3.93
N GLU A 147 -3.29 25.47 4.69
CA GLU A 147 -3.79 24.21 5.18
C GLU A 147 -4.96 24.40 6.16
N LYS A 148 -4.84 25.33 7.12
CA LYS A 148 -5.95 25.69 8.02
C LYS A 148 -7.20 26.13 7.25
N GLU A 149 -7.05 26.93 6.21
CA GLU A 149 -8.17 27.37 5.39
C GLU A 149 -8.81 26.21 4.59
N LYS A 150 -7.99 25.28 4.05
CA LYS A 150 -8.49 24.07 3.37
C LYS A 150 -9.26 23.13 4.29
N THR A 151 -8.90 23.02 5.56
CA THR A 151 -9.58 22.08 6.48
C THR A 151 -11.09 22.31 6.58
N LEU A 152 -11.55 23.56 6.47
CA LEU A 152 -12.96 23.91 6.50
C LEU A 152 -13.73 23.39 5.27
N TYR A 153 -13.09 23.36 4.11
CA TYR A 153 -13.70 22.88 2.86
C TYR A 153 -13.55 21.36 2.68
N ARG A 154 -12.46 20.78 3.21
CA ARG A 154 -12.26 19.33 3.20
C ARG A 154 -13.30 18.59 4.03
N SER A 155 -13.79 19.16 5.12
CA SER A 155 -14.86 18.53 5.91
C SER A 155 -16.16 18.37 5.10
N ILE A 156 -16.48 19.34 4.23
CA ILE A 156 -17.66 19.27 3.34
C ILE A 156 -17.48 18.13 2.31
N LEU A 157 -16.30 18.02 1.71
CA LEU A 157 -15.99 16.94 0.76
C LEU A 157 -15.98 15.57 1.43
N GLN A 158 -15.48 15.48 2.66
CA GLN A 158 -15.47 14.25 3.44
C GLN A 158 -16.89 13.79 3.76
N VAL A 159 -17.79 14.70 4.15
CA VAL A 159 -19.20 14.34 4.40
C VAL A 159 -19.87 13.82 3.11
N GLU A 160 -19.61 14.43 1.96
CA GLU A 160 -20.13 13.96 0.67
C GLU A 160 -19.60 12.57 0.28
N GLU A 161 -18.30 12.31 0.49
CA GLU A 161 -17.67 11.02 0.25
C GLU A 161 -18.24 9.92 1.17
N MET A 162 -18.49 10.25 2.45
CA MET A 162 -19.19 9.35 3.36
C MET A 162 -20.62 9.08 2.87
N HIS A 163 -21.36 10.08 2.38
CA HIS A 163 -22.69 9.85 1.81
C HIS A 163 -22.66 8.95 0.57
N ASP A 164 -21.71 9.14 -0.34
CA ASP A 164 -21.59 8.33 -1.56
C ASP A 164 -21.25 6.86 -1.24
N SER A 165 -20.31 6.63 -0.33
CA SER A 165 -19.92 5.28 0.10
C SER A 165 -21.07 4.53 0.79
N TYR A 166 -21.81 5.19 1.69
CA TYR A 166 -22.97 4.58 2.35
C TYR A 166 -24.15 4.39 1.40
N GLU A 167 -24.35 5.27 0.42
CA GLU A 167 -25.39 5.10 -0.62
C GLU A 167 -25.08 3.90 -1.52
N LYS A 168 -23.81 3.72 -1.91
CA LYS A 168 -23.37 2.54 -2.66
C LYS A 168 -23.59 1.25 -1.87
N MET A 169 -23.21 1.25 -0.59
CA MET A 169 -23.44 0.12 0.32
C MET A 169 -24.93 -0.22 0.46
N LEU A 170 -25.79 0.80 0.50
CA LEU A 170 -27.24 0.63 0.54
C LEU A 170 -27.78 0.02 -0.76
N LYS A 171 -27.35 0.52 -1.93
CA LYS A 171 -27.74 -0.02 -3.25
C LYS A 171 -27.33 -1.49 -3.41
N GLU A 172 -26.14 -1.83 -2.94
CA GLU A 172 -25.65 -3.21 -2.97
C GLU A 172 -26.45 -4.12 -2.03
N ALA A 173 -26.79 -3.66 -0.83
CA ALA A 173 -27.63 -4.39 0.10
C ALA A 173 -29.05 -4.61 -0.45
N GLU A 174 -29.63 -3.61 -1.11
CA GLU A 174 -30.92 -3.71 -1.79
C GLU A 174 -30.86 -4.69 -2.97
N ALA A 175 -29.81 -4.63 -3.80
CA ALA A 175 -29.61 -5.59 -4.89
C ALA A 175 -29.42 -7.03 -4.38
N ARG A 176 -28.81 -7.21 -3.20
CA ARG A 176 -28.72 -8.52 -2.54
C ARG A 176 -30.10 -9.04 -2.11
N LEU A 177 -30.95 -8.19 -1.54
CA LEU A 177 -32.32 -8.57 -1.14
C LEU A 177 -33.19 -8.97 -2.34
N VAL A 178 -33.10 -8.24 -3.46
CA VAL A 178 -33.79 -8.58 -4.70
C VAL A 178 -33.32 -9.93 -5.23
N LYS A 179 -32.00 -10.16 -5.31
CA LYS A 179 -31.44 -11.45 -5.74
C LYS A 179 -31.85 -12.62 -4.84
N MET A 180 -31.99 -12.41 -3.53
CA MET A 180 -32.47 -13.44 -2.60
C MET A 180 -33.93 -13.80 -2.88
N TYR A 181 -34.76 -12.81 -3.20
CA TYR A 181 -36.16 -13.01 -3.56
C TYR A 181 -36.33 -13.70 -4.93
N ASP A 182 -35.61 -13.24 -5.96
CA ASP A 182 -35.64 -13.84 -7.30
C ASP A 182 -35.14 -15.31 -7.29
N ARG A 183 -34.26 -15.67 -6.36
CA ARG A 183 -33.81 -17.05 -6.16
C ARG A 183 -34.88 -17.95 -5.52
N ALA A 184 -35.78 -17.38 -4.72
CA ALA A 184 -36.91 -18.10 -4.13
C ALA A 184 -38.05 -18.32 -5.14
N ASP A 185 -38.23 -17.39 -6.08
CA ASP A 185 -39.24 -17.46 -7.15
C ASP A 185 -38.89 -18.51 -8.23
N ASN A 186 -37.59 -18.78 -8.43
CA ASN A 186 -37.10 -19.77 -9.41
C ASN A 186 -37.01 -21.21 -8.88
N GLN A 187 -37.56 -21.55 -7.71
CA GLN A 187 -37.54 -22.91 -7.14
C GLN A 187 -38.67 -23.83 -7.66
N GLU A 188 -38.89 -23.87 -8.97
CA GLU A 188 -39.38 -25.09 -9.63
C GLU A 188 -38.30 -25.59 -10.61
N GLY A 189 -37.31 -26.28 -10.05
CA GLY A 189 -36.37 -27.10 -10.84
C GLY A 189 -34.90 -26.83 -10.55
N SER A 190 -34.29 -27.76 -9.81
CA SER A 190 -32.86 -28.09 -9.89
C SER A 190 -31.88 -26.93 -9.72
N ASP A 191 -31.47 -26.65 -8.48
CA ASP A 191 -30.10 -26.97 -8.07
C ASP A 191 -29.93 -26.72 -6.57
N ALA A 192 -29.44 -27.76 -5.90
CA ALA A 192 -29.00 -27.69 -4.52
C ALA A 192 -27.97 -26.57 -4.34
N LEU A 193 -28.12 -25.75 -3.30
CA LEU A 193 -26.97 -25.10 -2.70
C LEU A 193 -25.95 -26.22 -2.40
N PRO A 194 -24.68 -26.11 -2.82
CA PRO A 194 -23.73 -27.19 -2.61
C PRO A 194 -23.59 -27.39 -1.10
N ALA A 195 -23.89 -28.61 -0.62
CA ALA A 195 -23.69 -29.01 0.77
C ALA A 195 -22.27 -28.66 1.30
N GLU A 196 -21.30 -28.51 0.40
CA GLU A 196 -19.93 -28.07 0.68
C GLU A 196 -19.82 -26.63 1.23
N ILE A 197 -20.66 -25.67 0.82
CA ILE A 197 -20.58 -24.27 1.30
C ILE A 197 -21.15 -24.15 2.72
N GLU A 198 -22.22 -24.89 3.02
CA GLU A 198 -22.78 -24.97 4.38
C GLU A 198 -21.78 -25.62 5.34
N GLN A 199 -21.12 -26.71 4.91
CA GLN A 199 -20.13 -27.41 5.71
C GLN A 199 -18.90 -26.53 6.05
N VAL A 200 -18.41 -25.73 5.10
CA VAL A 200 -17.30 -24.80 5.33
C VAL A 200 -17.70 -23.67 6.30
N ASN A 201 -18.93 -23.18 6.22
CA ASN A 201 -19.43 -22.18 7.16
C ASN A 201 -19.60 -22.74 8.58
N GLU A 202 -20.04 -24.00 8.72
CA GLU A 202 -20.12 -24.67 10.02
C GLU A 202 -18.74 -24.79 10.69
N GLU A 203 -17.71 -25.23 9.96
CA GLU A 203 -16.34 -25.31 10.50
C GLU A 203 -15.78 -23.93 10.93
N ILE A 204 -16.07 -22.87 10.18
CA ILE A 204 -15.68 -21.50 10.57
C ILE A 204 -16.35 -21.09 11.88
N VAL A 205 -17.65 -21.41 12.01
CA VAL A 205 -18.42 -21.12 13.22
C VAL A 205 -17.85 -21.90 14.41
N GLU A 206 -17.45 -23.16 14.22
CA GLU A 206 -16.78 -23.95 15.26
C GLU A 206 -15.46 -23.30 15.70
N VAL A 207 -14.62 -22.86 14.76
CA VAL A 207 -13.36 -22.16 15.08
C VAL A 207 -13.61 -20.87 15.85
N LEU A 208 -14.62 -20.09 15.46
CA LEU A 208 -15.01 -18.87 16.18
C LEU A 208 -15.57 -19.17 17.58
N GLN A 209 -16.28 -20.29 17.74
CA GLN A 209 -16.83 -20.71 19.02
C GLN A 209 -15.73 -21.25 19.96
N GLU A 210 -14.74 -21.97 19.43
CA GLU A 210 -13.55 -22.38 20.17
C GLU A 210 -12.71 -21.17 20.59
N ALA A 211 -12.53 -20.20 19.68
CA ALA A 211 -11.84 -18.93 19.95
C ALA A 211 -12.50 -18.09 21.05
N SER A 212 -13.82 -18.18 21.19
CA SER A 212 -14.54 -17.48 22.26
C SER A 212 -14.34 -18.11 23.63
N GLY A 213 -13.86 -19.36 23.70
CA GLY A 213 -13.66 -20.11 24.95
C GLY A 213 -12.19 -20.32 25.36
N LYS A 214 -11.24 -20.21 24.41
CA LYS A 214 -9.80 -20.41 24.62
C LYS A 214 -8.97 -19.43 23.78
N SER A 215 -7.83 -19.00 24.30
CA SER A 215 -6.84 -18.21 23.54
C SER A 215 -6.20 -19.08 22.45
N LEU A 216 -6.70 -18.99 21.22
CA LEU A 216 -6.12 -19.67 20.06
C LEU A 216 -4.94 -18.85 19.53
N GLU A 217 -3.73 -19.38 19.64
CA GLU A 217 -2.54 -18.71 19.10
C GLU A 217 -2.37 -18.92 17.59
N SER A 218 -2.93 -19.99 17.03
CA SER A 218 -2.78 -20.35 15.62
C SER A 218 -4.08 -20.91 15.06
N VAL A 219 -4.49 -20.41 13.90
CA VAL A 219 -5.67 -20.85 13.17
C VAL A 219 -5.28 -21.18 11.73
N ASP A 220 -5.61 -22.40 11.29
CA ASP A 220 -5.39 -22.85 9.91
C ASP A 220 -6.73 -23.16 9.22
N LEU A 221 -7.04 -22.32 8.23
CA LEU A 221 -8.21 -22.40 7.38
C LEU A 221 -7.82 -22.58 5.90
N SER A 222 -6.63 -23.10 5.62
CA SER A 222 -6.14 -23.29 4.26
C SER A 222 -6.93 -24.34 3.48
N GLY A 223 -7.08 -24.14 2.17
CA GLY A 223 -7.68 -25.15 1.28
C GLY A 223 -9.20 -25.33 1.43
N ARG A 224 -9.89 -24.45 2.14
CA ARG A 224 -11.32 -24.60 2.50
C ARG A 224 -12.29 -23.94 1.51
N ARG A 225 -11.80 -23.47 0.36
CA ARG A 225 -12.62 -22.79 -0.67
C ARG A 225 -13.40 -21.57 -0.13
N LEU A 226 -12.86 -20.91 0.89
CA LEU A 226 -13.49 -19.73 1.51
C LEU A 226 -13.61 -18.58 0.52
N LYS A 227 -14.81 -18.01 0.38
CA LYS A 227 -15.03 -16.81 -0.45
C LYS A 227 -14.94 -15.51 0.35
N ILE A 228 -15.29 -15.56 1.63
CA ILE A 228 -15.34 -14.41 2.53
C ILE A 228 -14.75 -14.82 3.87
N LEU A 229 -13.95 -13.94 4.47
CA LEU A 229 -13.55 -14.04 5.87
C LEU A 229 -14.54 -13.22 6.73
N PRO A 230 -15.27 -13.83 7.69
CA PRO A 230 -16.17 -13.09 8.56
C PRO A 230 -15.45 -12.05 9.43
N GLU A 231 -16.08 -10.90 9.65
CA GLU A 231 -15.49 -9.83 10.49
C GLU A 231 -15.24 -10.26 11.96
N ALA A 232 -15.93 -11.31 12.41
CA ALA A 232 -15.76 -11.87 13.75
C ALA A 232 -14.32 -12.38 14.00
N PHE A 233 -13.57 -12.75 12.96
CA PHE A 233 -12.17 -13.15 13.10
C PHE A 233 -11.30 -12.05 13.70
N GLY A 234 -11.60 -10.78 13.40
CA GLY A 234 -10.90 -9.64 13.98
C GLY A 234 -10.99 -9.53 15.50
N ARG A 235 -11.86 -10.30 16.15
CA ARG A 235 -12.10 -10.26 17.59
C ARG A 235 -11.43 -11.40 18.36
N ILE A 236 -10.72 -12.30 17.68
CA ILE A 236 -10.06 -13.44 18.33
C ILE A 236 -8.85 -12.94 19.13
N PRO A 237 -8.87 -13.00 20.46
CA PRO A 237 -7.77 -12.51 21.28
C PRO A 237 -6.57 -13.46 21.21
N GLY A 238 -5.35 -12.92 21.16
CA GLY A 238 -4.11 -13.70 21.24
C GLY A 238 -3.73 -14.48 19.98
N LEU A 239 -4.40 -14.26 18.84
CA LEU A 239 -4.08 -14.94 17.60
C LEU A 239 -2.76 -14.42 17.01
N ARG A 240 -1.78 -15.32 16.85
CA ARG A 240 -0.43 -15.03 16.36
C ARG A 240 -0.20 -15.53 14.93
N VAL A 241 -0.85 -16.62 14.53
CA VAL A 241 -0.70 -17.20 13.20
C VAL A 241 -2.07 -17.42 12.58
N LEU A 242 -2.29 -16.86 11.40
CA LEU A 242 -3.50 -17.07 10.60
C LEU A 242 -3.12 -17.55 9.20
N ASN A 243 -3.48 -18.80 8.89
CA ASN A 243 -3.30 -19.38 7.56
C ASN A 243 -4.64 -19.45 6.83
N LEU A 244 -4.78 -18.67 5.76
CA LEU A 244 -5.93 -18.58 4.87
C LEU A 244 -5.56 -18.94 3.43
N SER A 245 -4.44 -19.61 3.22
CA SER A 245 -3.93 -19.95 1.89
C SER A 245 -4.84 -20.90 1.10
N SER A 246 -4.72 -20.90 -0.23
CA SER A 246 -5.45 -21.81 -1.12
C SER A 246 -6.97 -21.74 -0.94
N ASN A 247 -7.52 -20.53 -0.85
CA ASN A 247 -8.95 -20.27 -0.76
C ASN A 247 -9.44 -19.47 -1.99
N GLN A 248 -10.66 -18.93 -1.92
CA GLN A 248 -11.29 -18.13 -2.97
C GLN A 248 -11.61 -16.72 -2.46
N LEU A 249 -10.82 -16.21 -1.51
CA LEU A 249 -11.09 -14.92 -0.87
C LEU A 249 -10.89 -13.79 -1.90
N GLU A 250 -11.90 -12.95 -2.05
CA GLU A 250 -11.85 -11.76 -2.91
C GLU A 250 -11.47 -10.51 -2.12
N VAL A 251 -11.80 -10.46 -0.82
CA VAL A 251 -11.55 -9.32 0.07
C VAL A 251 -11.17 -9.81 1.47
N ILE A 252 -10.27 -9.09 2.13
CA ILE A 252 -10.01 -9.20 3.57
C ILE A 252 -10.69 -8.04 4.29
N PRO A 253 -11.54 -8.31 5.30
CA PRO A 253 -12.27 -7.26 6.01
C PRO A 253 -11.35 -6.40 6.86
N ASP A 254 -11.71 -5.13 7.06
CA ASP A 254 -10.94 -4.20 7.90
C ASP A 254 -10.78 -4.64 9.34
N SER A 255 -11.71 -5.48 9.81
CA SER A 255 -11.64 -6.12 11.11
C SER A 255 -10.34 -6.91 11.35
N ILE A 256 -9.58 -7.28 10.30
CA ILE A 256 -8.29 -7.96 10.45
C ILE A 256 -7.33 -7.19 11.37
N ALA A 257 -7.41 -5.86 11.37
CA ALA A 257 -6.63 -4.99 12.27
C ALA A 257 -6.91 -5.20 13.77
N GLY A 258 -8.02 -5.85 14.12
CA GLY A 258 -8.32 -6.24 15.49
C GLY A 258 -7.39 -7.33 16.04
N LEU A 259 -6.70 -8.08 15.17
CA LEU A 259 -5.74 -9.12 15.53
C LEU A 259 -4.38 -8.52 15.95
N LYS A 260 -4.36 -7.82 17.08
CA LYS A 260 -3.21 -7.04 17.54
C LYS A 260 -1.93 -7.86 17.79
N ASP A 261 -2.07 -9.16 18.10
CA ASP A 261 -0.95 -10.05 18.38
C ASP A 261 -0.50 -10.86 17.15
N LEU A 262 -1.07 -10.59 15.97
CA LEU A 262 -0.79 -11.36 14.76
C LEU A 262 0.66 -11.17 14.30
N GLU A 263 1.41 -12.26 14.22
CA GLU A 263 2.79 -12.31 13.77
C GLU A 263 2.93 -12.87 12.36
N LYS A 264 2.04 -13.78 11.93
CA LYS A 264 2.08 -14.38 10.60
C LYS A 264 0.70 -14.42 9.98
N LEU A 265 0.59 -13.81 8.79
CA LEU A 265 -0.61 -13.86 7.96
C LEU A 265 -0.26 -14.47 6.61
N ASN A 266 -0.85 -15.62 6.32
CA ASN A 266 -0.71 -16.28 5.02
C ASN A 266 -2.03 -16.20 4.25
N LEU A 267 -1.99 -15.55 3.09
CA LEU A 267 -3.09 -15.33 2.15
C LEU A 267 -2.75 -15.86 0.74
N THR A 268 -1.74 -16.73 0.63
CA THR A 268 -1.26 -17.28 -0.65
C THR A 268 -2.40 -17.94 -1.45
N SER A 269 -2.38 -17.81 -2.78
CA SER A 269 -3.33 -18.48 -3.69
C SER A 269 -4.80 -18.20 -3.34
N ASN A 270 -5.17 -16.93 -3.39
CA ASN A 270 -6.54 -16.43 -3.27
C ASN A 270 -6.91 -15.57 -4.50
N LEU A 271 -8.01 -14.84 -4.44
CA LEU A 271 -8.50 -13.99 -5.53
C LEU A 271 -8.48 -12.50 -5.16
N LEU A 272 -7.63 -12.09 -4.21
CA LEU A 272 -7.61 -10.73 -3.68
C LEU A 272 -7.21 -9.71 -4.74
N GLU A 273 -8.01 -8.67 -4.91
CA GLU A 273 -7.71 -7.54 -5.80
C GLU A 273 -7.00 -6.39 -5.08
N SER A 274 -7.23 -6.26 -3.77
CA SER A 274 -6.55 -5.32 -2.88
C SER A 274 -6.38 -5.89 -1.48
N LEU A 275 -5.49 -5.27 -0.70
CA LEU A 275 -5.44 -5.43 0.75
C LEU A 275 -6.11 -4.22 1.40
N PRO A 276 -6.78 -4.40 2.55
CA PRO A 276 -7.38 -3.29 3.28
C PRO A 276 -6.32 -2.34 3.84
N ASP A 277 -6.60 -1.04 3.88
CA ASP A 277 -5.69 -0.04 4.47
C ASP A 277 -5.42 -0.31 5.96
N SER A 278 -6.37 -0.95 6.63
CA SER A 278 -6.24 -1.36 8.03
C SER A 278 -5.13 -2.38 8.28
N ILE A 279 -4.56 -3.02 7.23
CA ILE A 279 -3.41 -3.94 7.37
C ILE A 279 -2.23 -3.27 8.08
N GLY A 280 -2.02 -1.96 7.88
CA GLY A 280 -0.97 -1.17 8.52
C GLY A 280 -1.09 -1.06 10.05
N LEU A 281 -2.23 -1.45 10.63
CA LEU A 281 -2.45 -1.46 12.07
C LEU A 281 -1.88 -2.72 12.75
N LEU A 282 -1.47 -3.73 11.98
CA LEU A 282 -0.88 -4.98 12.50
C LEU A 282 0.59 -4.78 12.89
N GLN A 283 0.81 -4.06 13.98
CA GLN A 283 2.15 -3.65 14.43
C GLN A 283 3.07 -4.81 14.83
N ASN A 284 2.53 -5.99 15.13
CA ASN A 284 3.30 -7.19 15.47
C ASN A 284 3.54 -8.15 14.30
N LEU A 285 3.04 -7.81 13.10
CA LEU A 285 3.13 -8.67 11.92
C LEU A 285 4.58 -8.79 11.47
N LYS A 286 5.11 -10.01 11.43
CA LYS A 286 6.47 -10.35 11.02
C LYS A 286 6.51 -10.97 9.63
N ILE A 287 5.51 -11.75 9.27
CA ILE A 287 5.45 -12.46 7.99
C ILE A 287 4.10 -12.19 7.34
N LEU A 288 4.14 -11.61 6.13
CA LEU A 288 2.98 -11.44 5.27
C LEU A 288 3.25 -12.11 3.92
N ASP A 289 2.46 -13.13 3.61
CA ASP A 289 2.50 -13.81 2.31
C ASP A 289 1.15 -13.62 1.63
N VAL A 290 1.15 -12.90 0.50
CA VAL A 290 -0.02 -12.67 -0.36
C VAL A 290 0.25 -13.15 -1.79
N THR A 291 1.16 -14.11 -1.93
CA THR A 291 1.58 -14.67 -3.21
C THR A 291 0.40 -15.25 -3.97
N GLY A 292 0.37 -15.13 -5.30
CA GLY A 292 -0.65 -15.85 -6.08
C GLY A 292 -2.05 -15.24 -5.99
N ASN A 293 -2.15 -13.92 -5.98
CA ASN A 293 -3.40 -13.17 -5.93
C ASN A 293 -3.57 -12.30 -7.20
N LYS A 294 -4.46 -11.30 -7.17
CA LYS A 294 -4.73 -10.37 -8.27
C LYS A 294 -4.41 -8.93 -7.91
N LEU A 295 -3.55 -8.70 -6.91
CA LEU A 295 -3.26 -7.37 -6.37
C LEU A 295 -2.68 -6.46 -7.45
N THR A 296 -3.28 -5.28 -7.64
CA THR A 296 -2.77 -4.25 -8.58
C THR A 296 -1.89 -3.21 -7.90
N ALA A 297 -2.07 -3.02 -6.59
CA ALA A 297 -1.27 -2.15 -5.73
C ALA A 297 -1.25 -2.72 -4.29
N LEU A 298 -0.23 -2.31 -3.52
CA LEU A 298 -0.23 -2.46 -2.07
C LEU A 298 -0.76 -1.16 -1.45
N PRO A 299 -1.52 -1.21 -0.34
CA PRO A 299 -1.93 -0.01 0.37
C PRO A 299 -0.71 0.67 0.96
N ASP A 300 -0.64 2.00 0.90
CA ASP A 300 0.50 2.76 1.45
C ASP A 300 0.70 2.49 2.94
N SER A 301 -0.39 2.17 3.65
CA SER A 301 -0.39 1.82 5.06
C SER A 301 0.42 0.57 5.40
N ILE A 302 0.72 -0.32 4.44
CA ILE A 302 1.57 -1.49 4.66
C ILE A 302 2.95 -1.09 5.22
N CYS A 303 3.41 0.11 4.89
CA CYS A 303 4.65 0.68 5.40
C CYS A 303 4.65 0.80 6.94
N HIS A 304 3.48 0.90 7.58
CA HIS A 304 3.36 1.00 9.03
C HIS A 304 3.51 -0.35 9.77
N CYS A 305 3.60 -1.48 9.06
CA CYS A 305 3.90 -2.79 9.64
C CYS A 305 5.39 -2.89 10.01
N ARG A 306 5.86 -2.08 10.97
CA ARG A 306 7.29 -1.91 11.27
C ARG A 306 8.00 -3.18 11.77
N SER A 307 7.26 -4.16 12.25
CA SER A 307 7.79 -5.46 12.69
C SER A 307 7.99 -6.47 11.54
N LEU A 308 7.64 -6.12 10.31
CA LEU A 308 7.69 -7.02 9.17
C LEU A 308 9.14 -7.42 8.88
N VAL A 309 9.36 -8.72 8.75
CA VAL A 309 10.65 -9.37 8.47
C VAL A 309 10.61 -10.01 7.08
N GLU A 310 9.49 -10.62 6.70
CA GLU A 310 9.29 -11.24 5.39
C GLU A 310 8.01 -10.72 4.75
N LEU A 311 8.13 -10.22 3.52
CA LEU A 311 7.02 -9.80 2.68
C LEU A 311 7.12 -10.53 1.33
N ASP A 312 6.15 -11.40 1.06
CA ASP A 312 5.99 -12.02 -0.26
C ASP A 312 4.70 -11.55 -0.92
N VAL A 313 4.87 -10.84 -2.03
CA VAL A 313 3.79 -10.32 -2.89
C VAL A 313 3.91 -10.84 -4.32
N SER A 314 4.63 -11.95 -4.50
CA SER A 314 4.93 -12.52 -5.82
C SER A 314 3.67 -13.02 -6.55
N PHE A 315 3.76 -13.18 -7.87
CA PHE A 315 2.65 -13.66 -8.70
C PHE A 315 1.36 -12.86 -8.49
N ASN A 316 1.47 -11.54 -8.73
CA ASN A 316 0.37 -10.58 -8.64
C ASN A 316 0.38 -9.69 -9.89
N ARG A 317 -0.26 -8.53 -9.84
CA ARG A 317 -0.34 -7.56 -10.95
C ARG A 317 0.16 -6.19 -10.51
N LEU A 318 1.05 -6.14 -9.53
CA LEU A 318 1.57 -4.89 -8.97
C LEU A 318 2.31 -4.09 -10.04
N THR A 319 2.04 -2.81 -10.12
CA THR A 319 2.70 -1.89 -11.07
C THR A 319 3.77 -1.02 -10.42
N TYR A 320 3.69 -0.84 -9.10
CA TYR A 320 4.62 -0.08 -8.28
C TYR A 320 4.63 -0.61 -6.85
N LEU A 321 5.67 -0.23 -6.09
CA LEU A 321 5.71 -0.35 -4.64
C LEU A 321 5.43 1.03 -3.99
N PRO A 322 4.86 1.07 -2.79
CA PRO A 322 4.70 2.32 -2.03
C PRO A 322 6.03 3.07 -1.90
N THR A 323 5.99 4.38 -2.09
CA THR A 323 7.21 5.23 -2.15
C THR A 323 8.00 5.22 -0.84
N ASN A 324 7.35 4.98 0.29
CA ASN A 324 7.96 4.98 1.62
C ASN A 324 8.32 3.58 2.14
N ILE A 325 8.17 2.52 1.32
CA ILE A 325 8.35 1.14 1.77
C ILE A 325 9.67 0.91 2.50
N GLY A 326 10.77 1.48 1.99
CA GLY A 326 12.08 1.28 2.60
C GLY A 326 12.48 2.24 3.70
N TYR A 327 11.74 3.33 3.92
CA TYR A 327 11.96 4.21 5.08
C TYR A 327 11.33 3.65 6.36
N GLU A 328 10.17 2.99 6.22
CA GLU A 328 9.38 2.54 7.37
C GLU A 328 9.59 1.06 7.72
N LEU A 329 9.76 0.18 6.72
CA LEU A 329 9.97 -1.26 6.93
C LEU A 329 11.44 -1.58 7.25
N VAL A 330 11.96 -0.96 8.32
CA VAL A 330 13.39 -1.02 8.70
C VAL A 330 13.87 -2.40 9.13
N ASN A 331 12.96 -3.31 9.51
CA ASN A 331 13.26 -4.68 9.95
C ASN A 331 13.12 -5.72 8.83
N LEU A 332 12.70 -5.32 7.62
CA LEU A 332 12.45 -6.27 6.55
C LEU A 332 13.77 -6.89 6.08
N GLN A 333 13.81 -8.22 6.09
CA GLN A 333 14.97 -9.02 5.70
C GLN A 333 14.76 -9.67 4.34
N LYS A 334 13.53 -10.09 4.03
CA LYS A 334 13.19 -10.69 2.74
C LYS A 334 12.04 -9.97 2.07
N LEU A 335 12.28 -9.53 0.84
CA LEU A 335 11.28 -8.95 -0.03
C LEU A 335 11.22 -9.76 -1.33
N SER A 336 10.07 -10.39 -1.56
CA SER A 336 9.78 -11.12 -2.80
C SER A 336 8.65 -10.40 -3.53
N ILE A 337 8.97 -9.84 -4.70
CA ILE A 337 8.06 -9.09 -5.58
C ILE A 337 8.03 -9.67 -7.00
N SER A 338 8.49 -10.91 -7.16
CA SER A 338 8.64 -11.58 -8.45
C SER A 338 7.31 -11.78 -9.19
N LEU A 339 7.36 -11.95 -10.52
CA LEU A 339 6.19 -12.23 -11.35
C LEU A 339 5.07 -11.19 -11.16
N ASN A 340 5.44 -9.91 -11.32
CA ASN A 340 4.55 -8.75 -11.25
C ASN A 340 4.75 -7.86 -12.50
N LYS A 341 4.28 -6.61 -12.46
CA LYS A 341 4.42 -5.63 -13.56
C LYS A 341 5.11 -4.35 -13.07
N ILE A 342 6.02 -4.48 -12.11
CA ILE A 342 6.67 -3.34 -11.46
C ILE A 342 7.61 -2.68 -12.46
N ARG A 343 7.42 -1.38 -12.67
CA ARG A 343 8.20 -0.61 -13.67
C ARG A 343 9.47 0.02 -13.14
N SER A 344 9.51 0.28 -11.84
CA SER A 344 10.65 0.86 -11.15
C SER A 344 10.63 0.50 -9.67
N LEU A 345 11.80 0.39 -9.07
CA LEU A 345 11.96 0.31 -7.62
C LEU A 345 12.05 1.73 -7.05
N PRO A 346 11.28 2.09 -6.01
CA PRO A 346 11.40 3.41 -5.39
C PRO A 346 12.78 3.57 -4.76
N THR A 347 13.30 4.80 -4.75
CA THR A 347 14.64 5.10 -4.17
C THR A 347 14.75 4.72 -2.70
N SER A 348 13.63 4.69 -1.98
CA SER A 348 13.54 4.26 -0.59
C SER A 348 13.95 2.81 -0.37
N VAL A 349 13.87 1.92 -1.38
CA VAL A 349 14.34 0.52 -1.26
C VAL A 349 15.80 0.49 -0.80
N GLY A 350 16.64 1.41 -1.26
CA GLY A 350 18.04 1.50 -0.82
C GLY A 350 18.24 1.83 0.66
N GLU A 351 17.20 2.25 1.39
CA GLU A 351 17.27 2.55 2.82
C GLU A 351 16.90 1.34 3.70
N MET A 352 16.55 0.19 3.10
CA MET A 352 16.20 -1.05 3.80
C MET A 352 17.45 -1.77 4.32
N LYS A 353 18.06 -1.22 5.37
CA LYS A 353 19.36 -1.70 5.90
C LYS A 353 19.35 -3.14 6.39
N SER A 354 18.20 -3.70 6.75
CA SER A 354 18.09 -5.09 7.21
C SER A 354 17.89 -6.09 6.07
N LEU A 355 17.68 -5.62 4.83
CA LEU A 355 17.34 -6.48 3.70
C LEU A 355 18.52 -7.35 3.30
N CYS A 356 18.33 -8.67 3.36
CA CYS A 356 19.32 -9.68 2.97
C CYS A 356 18.92 -10.44 1.70
N TYR A 357 17.62 -10.46 1.37
CA TYR A 357 17.08 -11.14 0.20
C TYR A 357 16.12 -10.22 -0.56
N LEU A 358 16.40 -10.00 -1.84
CA LEU A 358 15.52 -9.30 -2.76
C LEU A 358 15.31 -10.12 -4.02
N ASP A 359 14.08 -10.55 -4.25
CA ASP A 359 13.69 -11.20 -5.50
C ASP A 359 12.67 -10.35 -6.25
N ALA A 360 13.08 -9.85 -7.41
CA ALA A 360 12.26 -9.07 -8.32
C ALA A 360 12.23 -9.64 -9.74
N HIS A 361 12.50 -10.94 -9.92
CA HIS A 361 12.50 -11.54 -11.26
C HIS A 361 11.14 -11.43 -11.96
N PHE A 362 11.15 -11.40 -13.29
CA PHE A 362 9.93 -11.31 -14.11
C PHE A 362 9.04 -10.13 -13.70
N ASN A 363 9.59 -8.93 -13.84
CA ASN A 363 8.85 -7.66 -13.75
C ASN A 363 9.11 -6.82 -15.02
N GLU A 364 8.72 -5.55 -15.01
CA GLU A 364 8.91 -4.61 -16.12
C GLU A 364 9.90 -3.49 -15.73
N ILE A 365 10.92 -3.81 -14.92
CA ILE A 365 11.81 -2.78 -14.34
C ILE A 365 12.66 -2.15 -15.43
N HIS A 366 12.56 -0.83 -15.61
CA HIS A 366 13.32 -0.11 -16.65
C HIS A 366 14.70 0.35 -16.17
N SER A 367 14.83 0.64 -14.87
CA SER A 367 16.08 1.12 -14.28
C SER A 367 16.17 0.78 -12.79
N LEU A 368 17.40 0.77 -12.28
CA LEU A 368 17.69 0.61 -10.86
C LEU A 368 18.04 1.96 -10.23
N PRO A 369 17.52 2.28 -9.03
CA PRO A 369 17.91 3.50 -8.34
C PRO A 369 19.37 3.40 -7.89
N LEU A 370 20.11 4.53 -7.96
CA LEU A 370 21.50 4.60 -7.45
C LEU A 370 21.62 4.19 -5.97
N SER A 371 20.54 4.35 -5.20
CA SER A 371 20.48 3.94 -3.80
C SER A 371 20.55 2.42 -3.60
N ILE A 372 20.42 1.59 -4.64
CA ILE A 372 20.54 0.13 -4.52
C ILE A 372 21.88 -0.29 -3.88
N GLY A 373 22.97 0.42 -4.19
CA GLY A 373 24.29 0.16 -3.59
C GLY A 373 24.37 0.39 -2.08
N LYS A 374 23.39 1.06 -1.47
CA LYS A 374 23.32 1.24 -0.02
C LYS A 374 22.87 -0.03 0.72
N LEU A 375 22.36 -1.03 0.02
CA LEU A 375 21.93 -2.32 0.58
C LEU A 375 23.11 -3.22 0.93
N THR A 376 23.97 -2.76 1.83
CA THR A 376 25.23 -3.43 2.16
C THR A 376 25.05 -4.78 2.84
N ASN A 377 23.88 -5.09 3.39
CA ASN A 377 23.56 -6.40 4.00
C ASN A 377 22.90 -7.38 3.02
N LEU A 378 22.69 -7.00 1.76
CA LEU A 378 22.05 -7.84 0.76
C LEU A 378 22.96 -9.02 0.39
N GLU A 379 22.45 -10.24 0.53
CA GLU A 379 23.18 -11.48 0.24
C GLU A 379 22.69 -12.15 -1.04
N THR A 380 21.40 -12.02 -1.35
CA THR A 380 20.77 -12.61 -2.54
C THR A 380 19.95 -11.56 -3.28
N LEU A 381 20.26 -11.38 -4.56
CA LEU A 381 19.57 -10.45 -5.46
C LEU A 381 19.21 -11.16 -6.76
N ASN A 382 17.91 -11.24 -7.06
CA ASN A 382 17.42 -11.72 -8.33
C ASN A 382 16.68 -10.61 -9.08
N LEU A 383 17.24 -10.22 -10.23
CA LEU A 383 16.74 -9.20 -11.14
C LEU A 383 16.57 -9.74 -12.56
N SER A 384 16.53 -11.07 -12.73
CA SER A 384 16.38 -11.69 -14.05
C SER A 384 15.05 -11.33 -14.72
N SER A 385 15.03 -11.31 -16.06
CA SER A 385 13.81 -11.04 -16.86
C SER A 385 13.11 -9.72 -16.51
N ASN A 386 13.82 -8.60 -16.60
CA ASN A 386 13.31 -7.28 -16.22
C ASN A 386 13.59 -6.20 -17.26
N PHE A 387 14.87 -6.02 -17.56
CA PHE A 387 15.38 -4.81 -18.19
C PHE A 387 15.26 -4.91 -19.70
N THR A 388 14.30 -4.18 -20.26
CA THR A 388 14.18 -4.01 -21.72
C THR A 388 15.15 -2.97 -22.26
N ASP A 389 15.46 -1.94 -21.47
CA ASP A 389 16.22 -0.76 -21.92
C ASP A 389 17.50 -0.49 -21.12
N LEU A 390 17.75 -1.22 -20.01
CA LEU A 390 18.93 -0.99 -19.17
C LEU A 390 20.15 -1.71 -19.76
N GLU A 391 21.01 -0.94 -20.41
CA GLU A 391 22.25 -1.45 -21.01
C GLU A 391 23.40 -1.60 -19.99
N GLU A 392 23.40 -0.81 -18.91
CA GLU A 392 24.46 -0.79 -17.91
C GLU A 392 23.89 -0.70 -16.48
N LEU A 393 24.51 -1.44 -15.54
CA LEU A 393 24.16 -1.30 -14.11
C LEU A 393 24.83 -0.06 -13.51
N PRO A 394 24.24 0.55 -12.47
CA PRO A 394 24.84 1.72 -11.84
C PRO A 394 26.19 1.40 -11.18
N GLU A 395 27.14 2.34 -11.19
CA GLU A 395 28.44 2.18 -10.50
C GLU A 395 28.31 1.93 -8.98
N THR A 396 27.17 2.29 -8.38
CA THR A 396 26.92 1.96 -6.97
C THR A 396 26.68 0.47 -6.73
N PHE A 397 26.50 -0.34 -7.78
CA PHE A 397 26.27 -1.77 -7.66
C PHE A 397 27.46 -2.51 -7.01
N GLY A 398 28.69 -2.02 -7.21
CA GLY A 398 29.89 -2.54 -6.54
C GLY A 398 29.95 -2.30 -5.03
N GLU A 399 29.01 -1.53 -4.46
CA GLU A 399 28.91 -1.31 -3.01
C GLU A 399 28.12 -2.42 -2.27
N LEU A 400 27.55 -3.39 -2.99
CA LEU A 400 26.85 -4.55 -2.43
C LEU A 400 27.83 -5.59 -1.86
N ILE A 401 28.67 -5.18 -0.92
CA ILE A 401 29.85 -5.93 -0.44
C ILE A 401 29.54 -7.30 0.18
N ASN A 402 28.33 -7.55 0.67
CA ASN A 402 27.93 -8.84 1.24
C ASN A 402 27.15 -9.74 0.26
N LEU A 403 27.02 -9.33 -1.01
CA LEU A 403 26.27 -10.08 -2.01
C LEU A 403 26.96 -11.42 -2.32
N LYS A 404 26.22 -12.51 -2.22
CA LYS A 404 26.68 -13.89 -2.44
C LYS A 404 26.11 -14.49 -3.71
N GLU A 405 24.85 -14.19 -4.00
CA GLU A 405 24.10 -14.73 -5.13
C GLU A 405 23.45 -13.59 -5.93
N LEU A 406 23.77 -13.53 -7.21
CA LEU A 406 23.23 -12.53 -8.15
C LEU A 406 22.73 -13.21 -9.42
N ASP A 407 21.46 -12.99 -9.74
CA ASP A 407 20.88 -13.38 -11.03
C ASP A 407 20.44 -12.14 -11.80
N LEU A 408 21.06 -11.94 -12.97
CA LEU A 408 20.78 -10.87 -13.94
C LEU A 408 20.43 -11.45 -15.30
N SER A 409 20.11 -12.74 -15.38
CA SER A 409 19.84 -13.42 -16.65
C SER A 409 18.63 -12.87 -17.39
N ASN A 410 18.60 -13.06 -18.70
CA ASN A 410 17.49 -12.68 -19.57
C ASN A 410 17.17 -11.17 -19.48
N ASN A 411 18.19 -10.34 -19.68
CA ASN A 411 18.11 -8.88 -19.68
C ASN A 411 18.84 -8.32 -20.93
N GLN A 412 18.95 -6.99 -21.04
CA GLN A 412 19.67 -6.32 -22.13
C GLN A 412 21.00 -5.68 -21.69
N ILE A 413 21.67 -6.27 -20.68
CA ILE A 413 22.90 -5.70 -20.11
C ILE A 413 24.08 -5.92 -21.08
N HIS A 414 24.71 -4.83 -21.49
CA HIS A 414 25.91 -4.79 -22.32
C HIS A 414 27.20 -4.73 -21.51
N ALA A 415 27.19 -4.03 -20.37
CA ALA A 415 28.36 -3.89 -19.53
C ALA A 415 28.05 -4.01 -18.03
N LEU A 416 28.93 -4.69 -17.30
CA LEU A 416 29.04 -4.57 -15.86
C LEU A 416 29.83 -3.31 -15.48
N PRO A 417 29.52 -2.64 -14.36
CA PRO A 417 30.21 -1.43 -13.92
C PRO A 417 31.64 -1.75 -13.49
N ASP A 418 32.55 -0.78 -13.60
CA ASP A 418 33.97 -1.04 -13.32
C ASP A 418 34.20 -1.40 -11.84
N THR A 419 33.35 -0.90 -10.96
CA THR A 419 33.29 -1.24 -9.54
C THR A 419 32.83 -2.67 -9.22
N PHE A 420 32.34 -3.46 -10.20
CA PHE A 420 31.82 -4.83 -9.99
C PHE A 420 32.87 -5.78 -9.40
N GLY A 421 34.16 -5.52 -9.62
CA GLY A 421 35.26 -6.30 -9.02
C GLY A 421 35.32 -6.24 -7.49
N ARG A 422 34.59 -5.30 -6.84
CA ARG A 422 34.55 -5.14 -5.37
C ARG A 422 33.59 -6.11 -4.66
N LEU A 423 32.86 -6.93 -5.42
CA LEU A 423 31.91 -7.91 -4.87
C LEU A 423 32.65 -9.16 -4.36
N ASP A 424 33.50 -8.99 -3.34
CA ASP A 424 34.41 -10.03 -2.84
C ASP A 424 33.69 -11.32 -2.41
N ASN A 425 32.48 -11.18 -1.84
CA ASN A 425 31.68 -12.29 -1.34
C ASN A 425 30.81 -12.97 -2.42
N LEU A 426 30.82 -12.49 -3.67
CA LEU A 426 29.98 -13.04 -4.73
C LEU A 426 30.51 -14.41 -5.17
N THR A 427 29.65 -15.43 -5.07
CA THR A 427 29.98 -16.83 -5.36
C THR A 427 29.12 -17.44 -6.46
N LYS A 428 27.87 -16.98 -6.60
CA LYS A 428 26.96 -17.39 -7.67
C LYS A 428 26.55 -16.17 -8.49
N LEU A 429 26.82 -16.23 -9.78
CA LEU A 429 26.49 -15.17 -10.72
C LEU A 429 25.90 -15.79 -11.98
N ASN A 430 24.67 -15.38 -12.31
CA ASN A 430 24.02 -15.76 -13.55
C ASN A 430 23.86 -14.52 -14.45
N LEU A 431 24.49 -14.57 -15.62
CA LEU A 431 24.50 -13.51 -16.63
C LEU A 431 23.95 -14.00 -17.97
N GLU A 432 23.39 -15.21 -18.03
CA GLU A 432 22.93 -15.81 -19.29
C GLU A 432 21.89 -14.94 -19.99
N GLN A 433 21.80 -15.04 -21.32
CA GLN A 433 20.82 -14.28 -22.12
C GLN A 433 20.93 -12.76 -21.91
N ASN A 434 22.16 -12.23 -21.94
CA ASN A 434 22.46 -10.80 -22.05
C ASN A 434 23.42 -10.53 -23.22
N PRO A 435 23.31 -9.39 -23.92
CA PRO A 435 24.25 -8.98 -24.97
C PRO A 435 25.56 -8.41 -24.41
N LEU A 436 26.17 -9.09 -23.43
CA LEU A 436 27.37 -8.63 -22.71
C LEU A 436 28.58 -8.48 -23.65
N VAL A 437 29.17 -7.29 -23.60
CA VAL A 437 30.45 -6.93 -24.21
C VAL A 437 31.54 -6.82 -23.14
N ILE A 438 31.17 -6.33 -21.94
CA ILE A 438 32.09 -6.13 -20.82
C ILE A 438 31.50 -6.82 -19.58
N PRO A 439 32.14 -7.87 -19.03
CA PRO A 439 33.37 -8.51 -19.51
C PRO A 439 33.16 -9.32 -20.81
N PRO A 440 34.22 -9.57 -21.59
CA PRO A 440 34.13 -10.38 -22.81
C PRO A 440 33.59 -11.80 -22.53
N PRO A 441 32.91 -12.44 -23.50
CA PRO A 441 32.30 -13.75 -23.32
C PRO A 441 33.27 -14.86 -22.88
N GLU A 442 34.55 -14.74 -23.23
CA GLU A 442 35.60 -15.66 -22.81
C GLU A 442 35.79 -15.61 -21.29
N ILE A 443 35.86 -14.41 -20.71
CA ILE A 443 35.98 -14.19 -19.27
C ILE A 443 34.72 -14.64 -18.55
N VAL A 444 33.54 -14.39 -19.12
CA VAL A 444 32.26 -14.83 -18.54
C VAL A 444 32.22 -16.36 -18.38
N LYS A 445 32.75 -17.11 -19.35
CA LYS A 445 32.81 -18.58 -19.32
C LYS A 445 33.78 -19.13 -18.28
N GLU A 446 34.81 -18.38 -17.91
CA GLU A 446 35.78 -18.76 -16.88
C GLU A 446 35.18 -18.66 -15.45
N GLY A 447 34.08 -17.93 -15.28
CA GLY A 447 33.28 -17.89 -14.06
C GLY A 447 33.49 -16.62 -13.22
N VAL A 448 32.89 -16.62 -12.03
CA VAL A 448 32.73 -15.41 -11.18
C VAL A 448 34.06 -14.77 -10.80
N GLU A 449 35.05 -15.57 -10.43
CA GLU A 449 36.37 -15.06 -10.02
C GLU A 449 37.11 -14.37 -11.17
N ALA A 450 37.07 -14.95 -12.39
CA ALA A 450 37.69 -14.35 -13.57
C ALA A 450 37.02 -13.02 -13.96
N ILE A 451 35.69 -12.93 -13.83
CA ILE A 451 34.94 -11.69 -14.01
C ILE A 451 35.38 -10.64 -12.99
N LYS A 452 35.40 -10.98 -11.70
CA LYS A 452 35.82 -10.05 -10.63
C LYS A 452 37.24 -9.53 -10.88
N ASP A 453 38.19 -10.42 -11.18
CA ASP A 453 39.57 -10.07 -11.48
C ASP A 453 39.71 -9.16 -12.70
N TYR A 454 38.97 -9.44 -13.77
CA TYR A 454 38.96 -8.63 -14.98
C TYR A 454 38.42 -7.22 -14.70
N MET A 455 37.29 -7.11 -13.98
CA MET A 455 36.68 -5.83 -13.64
C MET A 455 37.57 -5.03 -12.67
N ALA A 456 38.18 -5.69 -11.67
CA ALA A 456 39.10 -5.04 -10.73
C ALA A 456 40.36 -4.48 -11.42
N LYS A 457 40.96 -5.24 -12.35
CA LYS A 457 42.11 -4.76 -13.15
C LYS A 457 41.72 -3.57 -14.02
N ARG A 458 40.57 -3.66 -14.69
CA ARG A 458 40.03 -2.59 -15.52
C ARG A 458 39.80 -1.31 -14.71
N TRP A 459 39.23 -1.41 -13.52
CA TRP A 459 39.06 -0.27 -12.61
C TRP A 459 40.40 0.37 -12.21
N LEU A 460 41.41 -0.45 -11.90
CA LEU A 460 42.75 0.04 -11.56
C LEU A 460 43.40 0.78 -12.73
N ASP A 461 43.29 0.25 -13.95
CA ASP A 461 43.81 0.89 -15.16
C ASP A 461 43.13 2.26 -15.40
N ILE A 462 41.83 2.35 -15.17
CA ILE A 462 41.07 3.61 -15.26
C ILE A 462 41.58 4.63 -14.22
N LEU A 463 41.78 4.21 -12.97
CA LEU A 463 42.30 5.09 -11.92
C LEU A 463 43.71 5.61 -12.23
N VAL A 464 44.60 4.74 -12.73
CA VAL A 464 45.98 5.12 -13.09
C VAL A 464 45.98 6.11 -14.26
N GLU A 465 45.16 5.90 -15.28
CA GLU A 465 45.06 6.82 -16.42
C GLU A 465 44.45 8.17 -16.00
N GLU A 466 43.49 8.17 -15.07
CA GLU A 466 42.91 9.40 -14.54
C GLU A 466 43.90 10.20 -13.69
N GLU A 467 44.68 9.53 -12.83
CA GLU A 467 45.77 10.17 -12.07
C GLU A 467 46.80 10.79 -13.02
N ARG A 468 47.15 10.09 -14.10
CA ARG A 468 48.05 10.60 -15.13
C ARG A 468 47.50 11.84 -15.81
N LYS A 469 46.19 11.88 -16.13
CA LYS A 469 45.54 13.07 -16.70
C LYS A 469 45.57 14.25 -15.73
N CYS A 470 45.21 14.04 -14.45
CA CYS A 470 45.29 15.09 -13.44
C CYS A 470 46.71 15.66 -13.31
N MET A 471 47.73 14.80 -13.29
CA MET A 471 49.13 15.24 -13.25
C MET A 471 49.54 16.06 -14.49
N LEU A 472 49.02 15.72 -15.67
CA LEU A 472 49.26 16.48 -16.91
C LEU A 472 48.54 17.84 -16.87
N GLU A 473 47.29 17.88 -16.41
CA GLU A 473 46.52 19.12 -16.26
C GLU A 473 47.13 20.08 -15.24
N GLU A 474 47.60 19.57 -14.09
CA GLU A 474 48.32 20.38 -13.10
C GLU A 474 49.62 20.96 -13.66
N ASN A 475 50.34 20.17 -14.46
CA ASN A 475 51.57 20.62 -15.11
C ASN A 475 51.30 21.65 -16.21
N GLU A 476 50.21 21.51 -16.98
CA GLU A 476 49.77 22.53 -17.95
C GLU A 476 49.32 23.82 -17.25
N GLN A 477 48.55 23.73 -16.15
CA GLN A 477 48.15 24.88 -15.35
C GLN A 477 49.34 25.58 -14.67
N ALA A 478 50.37 24.83 -14.26
CA ALA A 478 51.62 25.37 -13.75
C ALA A 478 52.44 26.10 -14.83
N GLN A 479 52.36 25.66 -16.09
CA GLN A 479 52.99 26.33 -17.23
C GLN A 479 52.21 27.56 -17.72
N THR A 480 50.87 27.58 -17.59
CA THR A 480 50.02 28.74 -17.89
C THR A 480 49.78 29.61 -16.66
N GLY A 481 50.85 30.04 -15.99
CA GLY A 481 50.78 30.87 -14.80
C GLY A 481 50.47 32.34 -15.11
N TRP A 482 49.19 32.72 -15.12
CA TRP A 482 48.55 33.91 -14.49
C TRP A 482 47.21 34.18 -15.19
N LEU A 483 46.11 34.18 -14.40
CA LEU A 483 44.71 34.55 -14.73
C LEU A 483 43.72 33.38 -14.91
N THR A 484 43.33 32.70 -13.83
CA THR A 484 41.94 32.70 -13.29
C THR A 484 41.83 31.77 -12.08
N ARG A 485 41.40 32.31 -10.93
CA ARG A 485 40.96 31.52 -9.78
C ARG A 485 39.46 31.28 -9.91
N SER A 486 39.07 30.08 -10.32
CA SER A 486 37.74 29.44 -10.24
C SER A 486 37.89 28.12 -10.99
N THR A 487 37.67 26.90 -10.49
CA THR A 487 36.69 26.40 -9.53
C THR A 487 37.18 25.06 -8.97
N SER A 488 37.23 24.89 -7.64
CA SER A 488 37.26 23.56 -7.02
C SER A 488 35.87 22.95 -7.05
N TRP A 489 35.69 21.84 -7.78
CA TRP A 489 34.57 20.93 -7.59
C TRP A 489 35.12 19.51 -7.44
N LEU A 490 34.55 18.78 -6.46
CA LEU A 490 34.78 17.38 -6.06
C LEU A 490 35.96 17.07 -5.13
N LYS A 491 35.89 17.57 -3.88
CA LYS A 491 36.39 16.84 -2.70
C LYS A 491 35.19 16.33 -1.89
N SER A 492 34.69 15.14 -2.23
CA SER A 492 33.85 14.34 -1.34
C SER A 492 33.77 12.89 -1.80
N TYR A 493 34.90 12.20 -1.96
CA TYR A 493 34.93 10.74 -2.06
C TYR A 493 36.28 10.16 -1.61
N VAL A 494 36.81 10.62 -0.46
CA VAL A 494 37.84 9.88 0.28
C VAL A 494 37.62 10.08 1.77
N SER A 495 36.73 9.28 2.34
CA SER A 495 36.70 8.98 3.77
C SER A 495 36.33 7.50 3.90
N GLY A 496 37.30 6.64 3.58
CA GLY A 496 37.07 5.20 3.61
C GLY A 496 38.27 4.34 3.21
N VAL A 497 39.49 4.87 3.17
CA VAL A 497 40.71 4.04 3.03
C VAL A 497 41.70 4.51 4.08
N SER A 498 41.50 4.04 5.31
CA SER A 498 42.57 4.04 6.31
C SER A 498 42.54 2.70 7.02
N GLY A 499 43.58 1.90 6.78
CA GLY A 499 43.73 0.58 7.35
C GLY A 499 44.17 -0.38 6.26
N TYR A 500 45.46 -0.35 5.95
CA TYR A 500 46.33 -1.47 5.55
C TYR A 500 47.51 -0.88 4.77
N ILE A 501 48.53 -0.47 5.51
CA ILE A 501 49.96 -0.73 5.25
C ILE A 501 50.68 -0.15 6.47
N GLY A 502 51.28 -1.05 7.25
CA GLY A 502 52.09 -0.70 8.40
C GLY A 502 53.52 -0.31 8.03
N ALA A 503 54.10 0.45 8.95
CA ALA A 503 55.53 0.60 9.26
C ALA A 503 56.39 1.56 8.41
N GLY A 504 56.54 2.78 8.93
CA GLY A 504 57.67 3.68 8.69
C GLY A 504 57.64 4.86 9.66
N LYS A 505 58.63 4.95 10.56
CA LYS A 505 58.76 5.99 11.61
C LYS A 505 59.05 7.39 11.03
N PRO A 506 58.83 8.47 11.81
CA PRO A 506 58.72 9.85 11.31
C PRO A 506 60.09 10.51 11.15
N SER A 507 60.21 11.43 10.20
CA SER A 507 61.30 12.41 10.16
C SER A 507 60.72 13.82 10.12
N ASP A 508 61.25 14.65 11.01
CA ASP A 508 60.78 15.98 11.36
C ASP A 508 60.85 17.00 10.21
N PRO A 509 59.95 18.00 10.22
CA PRO A 509 59.92 19.08 9.25
C PRO A 509 60.81 20.24 9.73
N PHE A 510 62.05 20.31 9.25
CA PHE A 510 62.83 21.54 9.26
C PHE A 510 63.96 21.44 8.24
N LEU A 511 63.74 22.00 7.05
CA LEU A 511 64.77 22.63 6.20
C LEU A 511 64.08 23.26 4.99
N ASP A 512 63.67 24.51 5.22
CA ASP A 512 63.55 25.52 4.17
C ASP A 512 64.89 25.71 3.44
N GLN A 513 64.75 26.28 2.22
CA GLN A 513 65.69 27.12 1.49
C GLN A 513 66.67 26.48 0.48
N GLN A 514 66.55 27.02 -0.75
CA GLN A 514 67.45 26.96 -1.92
C GLN A 514 67.38 25.62 -2.66
N LEU A 515 66.77 25.52 -3.85
CA LEU A 515 67.00 26.29 -5.08
C LEU A 515 65.83 26.14 -6.05
#